data_AF-G4YPE0-F1
#
_entry.id   AF-G4YPE0-F1
#
_cell.length_a   1.000
_cell.length_b   1.000
_cell.length_c   1.000
_cell.angle_alpha   90.00
_cell.angle_beta   90.00
_cell.angle_gamma   90.00
#
_symmetry.space_group_name_H-M   'P 1'
#
loop_
_entity.id
_entity.type
_entity.pdbx_description
1 polymer ?
#
loop_
_entity_poly.entity_id
_entity_poly.type
_entity_poly.pdbx_seq_one_letter_code
_entity_poly.pdbx_strand_id
1 'polypeptide(L)'
;VELMKVLPGYTYVCQPADVAWNRPLKEHLRNQWVQFLLAQVRSSSREAAFKMTAPSRSDVIAWIKSAWTSLTTATIIGGFKKARLVELQEQEEQATPEPNWSALISLLQQERVPMCS
;
A
#
# COMPACT_ATOMS: atom_id res chain seq x y z
N VAL A 1 7.20 -10.12 24.18
CA VAL A 1 6.49 -9.21 23.26
C VAL A 1 6.80 -7.80 23.70
N GLU A 2 7.41 -7.00 22.83
CA GLU A 2 7.73 -5.59 23.10
C GLU A 2 6.64 -4.71 22.48
N LEU A 3 6.18 -3.70 23.22
CA LEU A 3 5.16 -2.75 22.76
C LEU A 3 5.83 -1.44 22.36
N MET A 4 5.67 -1.05 21.10
CA MET A 4 6.19 0.22 20.61
C MET A 4 5.13 1.31 20.70
N LYS A 5 5.53 2.48 21.20
CA LYS A 5 4.65 3.65 21.27
C LYS A 5 4.48 4.26 19.88
N VAL A 6 3.23 4.41 19.46
CA VAL A 6 2.87 5.18 18.25
C VAL A 6 2.44 6.58 18.69
N LEU A 7 2.96 7.61 18.03
CA LEU A 7 2.54 8.98 18.30
C LEU A 7 1.05 9.17 17.92
N PRO A 8 0.30 10.00 18.67
CA PRO A 8 -1.08 10.32 18.32
C PRO A 8 -1.18 10.84 16.88
N GLY A 9 -2.10 10.27 16.09
CA GLY A 9 -2.32 10.66 14.69
C GLY A 9 -1.40 10.00 13.64
N TYR A 10 -0.41 9.19 14.04
CA TYR A 10 0.55 8.57 13.12
C TYR A 10 0.33 7.07 12.88
N THR A 11 -0.78 6.49 13.34
CA THR A 11 -1.06 5.05 13.15
C THR A 11 -1.03 4.63 11.69
N TYR A 12 -1.51 5.49 10.79
CA TYR A 12 -1.58 5.21 9.35
C TYR A 12 -0.21 4.99 8.68
N VAL A 13 0.90 5.46 9.29
CA VAL A 13 2.28 5.23 8.80
C VAL A 13 3.07 4.27 9.68
N CYS A 14 2.76 4.19 10.97
CA CYS A 14 3.52 3.39 11.92
C CYS A 14 2.95 1.98 12.13
N GLN A 15 1.70 1.72 11.77
CA GLN A 15 1.07 0.42 11.94
C GLN A 15 1.10 -0.37 10.62
N PRO A 16 1.77 -1.53 10.56
CA PRO A 16 1.84 -2.36 9.35
C PRO A 16 0.48 -2.65 8.72
N ALA A 17 -0.54 -2.84 9.57
CA ALA A 17 -1.90 -3.12 9.14
C ALA A 17 -2.51 -1.97 8.33
N ASP A 18 -2.43 -0.75 8.85
CA ASP A 18 -2.97 0.43 8.18
C ASP A 18 -2.19 0.76 6.91
N VAL A 19 -0.87 0.52 6.92
CA VAL A 19 0.03 0.80 5.79
C VAL A 19 -0.17 -0.16 4.62
N ALA A 20 -0.52 -1.43 4.87
CA ALA A 20 -0.50 -2.45 3.82
C ALA A 20 -1.82 -3.20 3.61
N TRP A 21 -2.38 -3.86 4.61
CA TRP A 21 -3.46 -4.83 4.37
C TRP A 21 -4.86 -4.34 4.73
N ASN A 22 -5.04 -3.34 5.60
CA ASN A 22 -6.36 -2.81 5.94
C ASN A 22 -7.07 -2.20 4.73
N ARG A 23 -6.35 -1.49 3.86
CA ARG A 23 -6.91 -0.94 2.62
C ARG A 23 -7.44 -2.04 1.68
N PRO A 24 -6.64 -3.02 1.21
CA PRO A 24 -7.13 -4.07 0.33
C PRO A 24 -8.21 -4.94 0.99
N LEU A 25 -8.15 -5.19 2.30
CA LEU A 25 -9.24 -5.85 3.04
C LEU A 25 -10.56 -5.08 2.91
N LYS A 26 -10.54 -3.76 3.19
CA LYS A 26 -11.73 -2.90 3.09
C LYS A 26 -12.24 -2.82 1.65
N GLU A 27 -11.36 -2.72 0.67
CA GLU A 27 -11.72 -2.71 -0.76
C GLU A 27 -12.40 -4.03 -1.18
N HIS A 28 -11.86 -5.18 -0.78
CA HIS A 28 -12.46 -6.48 -1.08
C HIS A 28 -13.85 -6.64 -0.45
N LEU A 29 -13.98 -6.29 0.84
CA LEU A 29 -15.27 -6.33 1.53
C LEU A 29 -16.30 -5.41 0.88
N ARG A 30 -15.88 -4.21 0.45
CA ARG A 30 -16.74 -3.29 -0.29
C ARG A 30 -17.19 -3.88 -1.63
N ASN A 31 -16.30 -4.56 -2.34
CA ASN A 31 -16.65 -5.25 -3.59
C ASN A 31 -17.66 -6.38 -3.36
N GLN A 32 -17.47 -7.21 -2.33
CA GLN A 32 -18.42 -8.26 -1.95
C GLN A 32 -19.80 -7.69 -1.62
N TRP A 33 -19.84 -6.61 -0.83
CA TRP A 33 -21.07 -5.90 -0.51
C TRP A 33 -21.79 -5.37 -1.77
N VAL A 34 -21.07 -4.72 -2.68
CA VAL A 34 -21.65 -4.21 -3.94
C VAL A 34 -22.21 -5.35 -4.78
N GLN A 35 -21.48 -6.46 -4.93
CA GLN A 35 -21.96 -7.63 -5.69
C GLN A 35 -23.21 -8.24 -5.05
N PHE A 36 -23.24 -8.34 -3.73
CA PHE A 36 -24.40 -8.80 -2.98
C PHE A 36 -25.64 -7.92 -3.24
N LEU A 37 -25.48 -6.59 -3.20
CA LEU A 37 -26.58 -5.67 -3.52
C LEU A 37 -27.01 -5.76 -4.99
N LEU A 38 -26.08 -5.84 -5.92
CA LEU A 38 -26.37 -5.98 -7.34
C LEU A 38 -27.15 -7.27 -7.64
N ALA A 39 -26.80 -8.38 -6.98
CA ALA A 39 -27.53 -9.63 -7.09
C ALA A 39 -28.99 -9.48 -6.62
N GLN A 40 -29.22 -8.80 -5.48
CA GLN A 40 -30.57 -8.52 -5.00
C GLN A 40 -31.38 -7.67 -5.98
N VAL A 41 -30.79 -6.59 -6.49
CA VAL A 41 -31.46 -5.70 -7.47
C VAL A 41 -31.82 -6.48 -8.73
N ARG A 42 -30.92 -7.32 -9.25
CA ARG A 42 -31.18 -8.16 -10.43
C ARG A 42 -32.29 -9.19 -10.19
N SER A 43 -32.41 -9.71 -8.97
CA SER A 43 -33.45 -10.67 -8.60
C SER A 43 -34.80 -10.05 -8.25
N SER A 44 -34.86 -8.71 -8.11
CA SER A 44 -36.08 -8.03 -7.69
C SER A 44 -37.10 -7.91 -8.83
N SER A 45 -38.38 -8.10 -8.52
CA SER A 45 -39.48 -7.84 -9.48
C SER A 45 -39.65 -6.34 -9.69
N ARG A 46 -39.97 -5.94 -10.92
CA ARG A 46 -40.30 -4.54 -11.26
C ARG A 46 -41.66 -4.08 -10.70
N GLU A 47 -42.48 -5.03 -10.22
CA GLU A 47 -43.85 -4.78 -9.76
C GLU A 47 -43.90 -4.38 -8.28
N ALA A 48 -42.81 -4.57 -7.54
CA ALA A 48 -42.72 -4.26 -6.12
C ALA A 48 -41.54 -3.31 -5.83
N ALA A 49 -41.69 -2.48 -4.80
CA ALA A 49 -40.59 -1.65 -4.31
C ALA A 49 -39.42 -2.53 -3.85
N PHE A 50 -38.21 -2.21 -4.30
CA PHE A 50 -37.01 -2.93 -3.91
C PHE A 50 -36.79 -2.84 -2.39
N LYS A 51 -36.75 -3.99 -1.72
CA LYS A 51 -36.41 -4.08 -0.30
C LYS A 51 -35.04 -4.74 -0.14
N MET A 52 -34.08 -3.94 0.30
CA MET A 52 -32.72 -4.42 0.57
C MET A 52 -32.73 -5.34 1.80
N THR A 53 -32.11 -6.50 1.64
CA THR A 53 -31.82 -7.44 2.73
C THR A 53 -30.36 -7.31 3.14
N ALA A 54 -30.09 -7.42 4.44
CA ALA A 54 -28.73 -7.45 4.96
C ALA A 54 -28.11 -8.85 4.75
N PRO A 55 -26.79 -8.95 4.52
CA PRO A 55 -26.10 -10.23 4.47
C PRO A 55 -26.13 -10.89 5.85
N SER A 56 -26.13 -12.21 5.86
CA SER A 56 -26.04 -12.96 7.10
C SER A 56 -24.64 -12.84 7.71
N ARG A 57 -24.50 -13.17 8.99
CA ARG A 57 -23.20 -13.27 9.66
C ARG A 57 -22.28 -14.27 8.95
N SER A 58 -22.83 -15.37 8.44
CA SER A 58 -22.08 -16.39 7.69
C SER A 58 -21.52 -15.84 6.39
N ASP A 59 -22.30 -15.03 5.66
CA ASP A 59 -21.84 -14.36 4.43
C ASP A 59 -20.66 -13.44 4.74
N VAL A 60 -20.79 -12.60 5.77
CA VAL A 60 -19.73 -11.67 6.17
C VAL A 60 -18.46 -12.42 6.59
N ILE A 61 -18.58 -13.52 7.35
CA ILE A 61 -17.43 -14.36 7.70
C ILE A 61 -16.76 -14.94 6.45
N ALA A 62 -17.54 -15.42 5.49
CA ALA A 62 -17.02 -15.94 4.22
C ALA A 62 -16.29 -14.84 3.44
N TRP A 63 -16.80 -13.61 3.41
CA TRP A 63 -16.16 -12.48 2.75
C TRP A 63 -14.86 -12.07 3.43
N ILE A 64 -14.81 -12.02 4.77
CA ILE A 64 -13.58 -11.74 5.53
C ILE A 64 -12.54 -12.82 5.26
N LYS A 65 -12.93 -14.10 5.30
CA LYS A 65 -12.04 -15.22 4.99
C LYS A 65 -11.49 -15.10 3.56
N SER A 66 -12.35 -14.84 2.59
CA SER A 66 -11.96 -14.63 1.19
C SER A 66 -10.98 -13.46 1.04
N ALA A 67 -11.28 -12.31 1.66
CA ALA A 67 -10.43 -11.14 1.64
C ALA A 67 -9.04 -11.45 2.22
N TRP A 68 -8.99 -12.09 3.39
CA TRP A 68 -7.73 -12.49 4.01
C TRP A 68 -6.92 -13.44 3.14
N THR A 69 -7.56 -14.46 2.54
CA THR A 69 -6.89 -15.42 1.67
C THR A 69 -6.37 -14.80 0.36
N SER A 70 -6.93 -13.66 -0.08
CA SER A 70 -6.46 -12.95 -1.27
C SER A 70 -5.20 -12.10 -1.02
N LEU A 71 -4.86 -11.85 0.25
CA LEU A 71 -3.65 -11.09 0.58
C LEU A 71 -2.41 -11.95 0.32
N THR A 72 -1.42 -11.34 -0.32
CA THR A 72 -0.13 -12.00 -0.53
C THR A 72 0.76 -11.85 0.69
N THR A 73 1.65 -12.82 0.92
CA THR A 73 2.72 -12.69 1.92
C THR A 73 3.55 -11.42 1.70
N ALA A 74 3.77 -11.02 0.44
CA ALA A 74 4.48 -9.79 0.09
C ALA A 74 3.75 -8.53 0.58
N THR A 75 2.42 -8.50 0.54
CA THR A 75 1.62 -7.40 1.11
C THR A 75 1.84 -7.29 2.62
N ILE A 76 1.83 -8.42 3.34
CA ILE A 76 2.07 -8.43 4.79
C ILE A 76 3.49 -7.95 5.11
N ILE A 77 4.52 -8.56 4.49
CA ILE A 77 5.92 -8.17 4.67
C ILE A 77 6.13 -6.70 4.31
N GLY A 78 5.54 -6.23 3.21
CA GLY A 78 5.61 -4.84 2.78
C GLY A 78 5.06 -3.87 3.81
N GLY A 79 4.01 -4.23 4.56
CA GLY A 79 3.50 -3.45 5.68
C GLY A 79 4.52 -3.29 6.80
N PHE A 80 5.15 -4.39 7.21
CA PHE A 80 6.18 -4.36 8.25
C PHE A 80 7.43 -3.57 7.82
N LYS A 81 7.86 -3.74 6.57
CA LYS A 81 8.98 -2.96 6.00
C LYS A 81 8.68 -1.46 5.98
N LYS A 82 7.51 -1.06 5.48
CA LYS A 82 7.11 0.35 5.40
C LYS A 82 6.92 0.99 6.78
N ALA A 83 6.47 0.22 7.77
CA ALA A 83 6.43 0.64 9.17
C ALA A 83 7.80 0.63 9.86
N ARG A 84 8.89 0.28 9.14
CA ARG A 84 10.27 0.18 9.64
C ARG A 84 10.45 -0.81 10.80
N LEU A 85 9.65 -1.88 10.80
CA LEU A 85 9.69 -2.92 11.84
C LEU A 85 10.48 -4.16 11.43
N VAL A 86 10.88 -4.23 10.17
CA VAL A 86 11.78 -5.25 9.62
C VAL A 86 12.86 -4.49 8.86
N GLU A 87 14.12 -4.85 9.11
CA GLU A 87 15.26 -4.27 8.38
C GLU A 87 15.07 -4.44 6.88
N LEU A 88 15.20 -3.34 6.15
CA LEU A 88 15.59 -3.44 4.76
C LEU A 88 17.01 -4.01 4.82
N GLN A 89 17.20 -5.27 4.44
CA GLN A 89 18.38 -5.54 3.64
C GLN A 89 18.17 -4.74 2.36
N GLU A 90 18.47 -3.44 2.43
CA GLU A 90 19.02 -2.75 1.28
C GLU A 90 20.18 -3.65 0.91
N GLN A 91 20.04 -4.44 -0.16
CA GLN A 91 21.25 -4.73 -0.90
C GLN A 91 21.79 -3.35 -1.19
N GLU A 92 22.87 -2.99 -0.52
CA GLU A 92 23.72 -1.90 -0.95
C GLU A 92 23.90 -2.16 -2.43
N GLU A 93 23.16 -1.42 -3.24
CA GLU A 93 23.41 -1.31 -4.66
C GLU A 93 24.83 -0.77 -4.67
N GLN A 94 25.78 -1.67 -4.96
CA GLN A 94 27.22 -1.38 -4.95
C GLN A 94 27.39 0.01 -5.51
N ALA A 95 27.90 0.91 -4.68
CA ALA A 95 28.20 2.27 -5.09
C ALA A 95 28.90 2.18 -6.44
N THR A 96 28.23 2.66 -7.49
CA THR A 96 28.92 2.92 -8.75
C THR A 96 30.12 3.79 -8.38
N PRO A 97 31.33 3.49 -8.90
CA PRO A 97 32.50 4.27 -8.54
C PRO A 97 32.16 5.74 -8.73
N GLU A 98 32.28 6.53 -7.67
CA GLU A 98 32.00 7.97 -7.67
C GLU A 98 32.51 8.57 -8.99
N PRO A 99 31.63 9.21 -9.79
CA PRO A 99 32.06 9.91 -10.99
C PRO A 99 33.24 10.81 -10.61
N ASN A 100 34.28 10.86 -11.45
CA ASN A 100 35.46 11.68 -11.16
C ASN A 100 35.13 13.18 -11.30
N TRP A 101 34.45 13.72 -10.29
CA TRP A 101 34.06 15.12 -10.19
C TRP A 101 35.28 16.03 -10.24
N SER A 102 36.43 15.56 -9.74
CA SER A 102 37.71 16.26 -9.83
C SER A 102 38.09 16.57 -11.28
N ALA A 103 38.01 15.58 -12.17
CA ALA A 103 38.31 15.75 -13.58
C ALA A 103 37.31 16.65 -14.29
N LEU A 104 36.01 16.56 -13.95
CA LEU A 104 34.98 17.44 -14.50
C LEU A 104 35.21 18.90 -14.08
N ILE A 105 35.53 19.14 -12.81
CA ILE A 105 35.82 20.48 -12.29
C ILE A 105 37.07 21.06 -12.97
N SER A 106 38.11 20.24 -13.18
CA SER A 106 39.31 20.68 -13.91
C SER A 106 38.99 21.09 -15.35
N LEU A 107 38.13 20.34 -16.05
CA LEU A 107 37.70 20.68 -17.41
C LEU A 107 36.93 22.01 -17.46
N LEU A 108 35.96 22.19 -16.54
CA LEU A 108 35.16 23.41 -16.48
C LEU A 108 35.98 24.67 -16.11
N GLN A 109 37.07 24.50 -15.35
CA GLN A 109 38.00 25.58 -15.06
C GLN A 109 38.90 25.92 -16.26
N GLN A 110 39.22 24.92 -17.09
CA GLN A 110 40.03 25.08 -18.29
C GLN A 110 39.25 25.67 -19.47
N GLU A 111 37.93 25.51 -19.48
CA GLU A 111 37.02 26.02 -20.52
C GLU A 111 36.50 27.45 -20.26
N ARG A 112 37.10 28.20 -19.34
CA ARG A 112 36.86 29.66 -19.25
C ARG A 112 37.41 30.35 -20.49
N VAL A 113 36.54 30.49 -21.49
CA VAL A 113 36.70 31.33 -22.68
C VAL A 113 37.12 32.75 -22.27
N PRO A 114 38.12 33.36 -22.95
CA PRO A 114 38.54 34.73 -22.65
C PRO A 114 37.39 35.71 -22.94
N MET A 115 37.09 36.57 -21.96
CA MET A 115 36.27 37.77 -22.19
C MET A 115 37.04 38.70 -23.14
N CYS A 116 36.61 38.77 -24.40
CA CYS A 116 37.10 39.77 -25.34
C CYS A 116 36.91 41.19 -24.75
N SER A 117 37.96 41.99 -24.88
CA SER A 117 38.04 43.40 -24.48
C SER A 117 37.16 44.30 -25.34
#